data_AF-A0A526TFB8-F1
#
_entry.id   AF-A0A526TFB8-F1
#
_cell.length_a   1.000
_cell.length_b   1.000
_cell.length_c   1.000
_cell.angle_alpha   90.00
_cell.angle_beta   90.00
_cell.angle_gamma   90.00
#
_symmetry.space_group_name_H-M   'P 1'
#
loop_
_entity.id
_entity.type
_entity.pdbx_description
1 polymer ?
#
loop_
_entity_poly.entity_id
_entity_poly.type
_entity_poly.pdbx_seq_one_letter_code
_entity_poly.pdbx_strand_id
1 'polypeptide(L)'
;EPMTVPGFPQIKLAADAAAAISLGEAEVRPQVHPAIDKMQHRLNGDFSGDKVPATRIYILERGERAGITPLPAIAALPAIIKFSYVTRFGRAALPDDFAAAHLQQCSWIANHIGVY
;
A
#
# COMPACT_ATOMS: atom_id res chain seq x y z
N GLU A 1 -13.14 14.20 -0.37
CA GLU A 1 -13.18 12.73 -0.33
C GLU A 1 -11.75 12.16 -0.37
N PRO A 2 -11.50 10.98 0.21
CA PRO A 2 -10.17 10.37 0.24
C PRO A 2 -9.75 9.94 -1.17
N MET A 3 -8.52 10.27 -1.57
CA MET A 3 -7.98 9.97 -2.89
C MET A 3 -6.82 8.98 -2.80
N THR A 4 -6.81 7.98 -3.66
CA THR A 4 -5.67 7.10 -3.90
C THR A 4 -4.80 7.72 -4.99
N VAL A 5 -3.51 7.87 -4.69
CA VAL A 5 -2.51 8.27 -5.68
C VAL A 5 -1.86 7.02 -6.28
N PRO A 6 -1.56 7.01 -7.59
CA PRO A 6 -0.89 5.88 -8.20
C PRO A 6 0.52 5.71 -7.61
N GLY A 7 0.90 4.46 -7.38
CA GLY A 7 2.26 4.13 -6.99
C GLY A 7 3.23 4.28 -8.17
N PHE A 8 4.52 4.06 -7.88
CA PHE A 8 5.51 3.94 -8.95
C PHE A 8 5.39 2.56 -9.60
N PRO A 9 5.16 2.47 -10.92
CA PRO A 9 5.08 1.18 -11.61
C PRO A 9 6.48 0.57 -11.70
N GLN A 10 6.88 -0.10 -10.63
CA GLN A 10 8.23 -0.64 -10.50
C GLN A 10 8.23 -1.91 -9.67
N ILE A 11 8.95 -2.91 -10.15
CA ILE A 11 9.10 -4.22 -9.52
C ILE A 11 10.59 -4.53 -9.33
N LYS A 12 10.92 -5.26 -8.25
CA LYS A 12 12.27 -5.76 -8.00
C LYS A 12 12.32 -7.27 -8.27
N LEU A 13 13.17 -7.69 -9.19
CA LEU A 13 13.29 -9.09 -9.59
C LEU A 13 14.72 -9.59 -9.47
N ALA A 14 14.86 -10.84 -9.02
CA ALA A 14 16.09 -11.59 -9.19
C ALA A 14 16.27 -11.98 -10.67
N ALA A 15 17.49 -12.31 -11.07
CA ALA A 15 17.82 -12.57 -12.48
C ALA A 15 17.01 -13.73 -13.08
N ASP A 16 16.79 -14.80 -12.32
CA ASP A 16 15.98 -15.96 -12.72
C ASP A 16 14.51 -15.59 -12.93
N ALA A 17 13.92 -14.82 -12.03
CA ALA A 17 12.55 -14.34 -12.14
C ALA A 17 12.37 -13.38 -13.33
N ALA A 18 13.34 -12.48 -13.56
CA ALA A 18 13.33 -11.59 -14.72
C ALA A 18 13.48 -12.34 -16.05
N ALA A 19 14.20 -13.45 -16.07
CA ALA A 19 14.31 -14.32 -17.25
C ALA A 19 13.04 -15.16 -17.49
N ALA A 20 12.27 -15.45 -16.44
CA ALA A 20 11.07 -16.29 -16.53
C ALA A 20 9.79 -15.56 -16.94
N ILE A 21 9.75 -14.22 -16.87
CA ILE A 21 8.55 -13.43 -17.17
C ILE A 21 8.84 -12.36 -18.22
N SER A 22 7.90 -12.14 -19.14
CA SER A 22 7.98 -11.03 -20.10
C SER A 22 7.48 -9.74 -19.44
N LEU A 23 8.34 -8.72 -19.40
CA LEU A 23 8.04 -7.40 -18.82
C LEU A 23 7.80 -6.32 -19.89
N GLY A 24 7.67 -6.70 -21.16
CA GLY A 24 7.49 -5.76 -22.27
C GLY A 24 8.63 -4.73 -22.35
N GLU A 25 8.28 -3.45 -22.47
CA GLU A 25 9.22 -2.32 -22.58
C GLU A 25 9.74 -1.80 -21.23
N ALA A 26 9.90 -2.70 -20.24
CA ALA A 26 10.40 -2.30 -18.92
C ALA A 26 11.85 -1.81 -18.98
N GLU A 27 12.11 -0.67 -18.34
CA GLU A 27 13.45 -0.12 -18.17
C GLU A 27 14.14 -0.79 -16.97
N VAL A 28 15.26 -1.46 -17.22
CA VAL A 28 16.10 -2.04 -16.16
C VAL A 28 16.96 -0.93 -15.54
N ARG A 29 16.77 -0.69 -14.24
CA ARG A 29 17.48 0.31 -13.46
C ARG A 29 18.55 -0.33 -12.56
N PRO A 30 19.58 0.43 -12.14
CA PRO A 30 20.63 -0.06 -11.27
C PRO A 30 20.11 -0.67 -9.97
N GLN A 31 20.93 -1.55 -9.40
CA GLN A 31 20.69 -2.15 -8.09
C GLN A 31 20.59 -1.08 -7.00
N VAL A 32 19.59 -1.19 -6.13
CA VAL A 32 19.38 -0.22 -5.02
C VAL A 32 20.37 -0.42 -3.89
N HIS A 33 20.69 -1.69 -3.60
CA HIS A 33 21.45 -2.05 -2.41
C HIS A 33 22.28 -3.30 -2.68
N PRO A 34 23.60 -3.32 -2.40
CA PRO A 34 24.50 -4.43 -2.73
C PRO A 34 24.06 -5.79 -2.14
N ALA A 35 23.47 -5.78 -0.94
CA ALA A 35 23.00 -7.01 -0.28
C ALA A 35 21.67 -7.55 -0.82
N ILE A 36 21.00 -6.85 -1.75
CA ILE A 36 19.76 -7.29 -2.37
C ILE A 36 20.06 -7.55 -3.84
N ASP A 37 20.25 -8.81 -4.19
CA ASP A 37 20.49 -9.26 -5.57
C ASP A 37 19.19 -9.25 -6.39
N LYS A 38 18.61 -8.07 -6.54
CA LYS A 38 17.43 -7.81 -7.35
C LYS A 38 17.60 -6.50 -8.10
N MET A 39 17.40 -6.56 -9.41
CA MET A 39 17.35 -5.36 -10.25
C MET A 39 15.96 -4.73 -10.17
N GLN A 40 15.90 -3.42 -10.40
CA GLN A 40 14.65 -2.69 -10.48
C GLN A 40 14.20 -2.66 -11.94
N HIS A 41 12.98 -3.08 -12.21
CA HIS A 41 12.36 -2.97 -13.53
C HIS A 41 11.26 -1.93 -13.43
N ARG A 42 11.46 -0.76 -14.05
CA ARG A 42 10.42 0.25 -14.20
C ARG A 42 9.54 -0.15 -15.36
N LEU A 43 8.26 -0.33 -15.09
CA LEU A 43 7.29 -0.75 -16.08
C LEU A 43 6.80 0.50 -16.82
N ASN A 44 6.89 0.47 -18.14
CA ASN A 44 6.45 1.57 -19.01
C ASN A 44 5.17 1.13 -19.74
N GLY A 45 4.22 2.06 -19.91
CA GLY A 45 2.92 1.79 -20.54
C GLY A 45 1.88 1.18 -19.61
N ASP A 46 0.60 1.38 -19.92
CA ASP A 46 -0.58 0.75 -19.30
C ASP A 46 -0.85 0.99 -17.80
N PHE A 47 -0.07 1.85 -17.11
CA PHE A 47 -0.39 2.31 -15.76
C PHE A 47 -1.09 3.67 -15.78
N SER A 48 -2.19 3.79 -15.04
CA SER A 48 -2.85 5.10 -14.85
C SER A 48 -1.98 6.02 -13.98
N GLY A 49 -1.83 7.26 -14.44
CA GLY A 49 -1.24 8.36 -13.66
C GLY A 49 -2.28 9.14 -12.84
N ASP A 50 -3.55 8.73 -12.89
CA ASP A 50 -4.64 9.50 -12.32
C ASP A 50 -4.82 9.21 -10.83
N LYS A 51 -5.13 10.26 -10.08
CA LYS A 51 -5.64 10.11 -8.72
C LYS A 51 -7.09 9.67 -8.80
N VAL A 52 -7.45 8.60 -8.10
CA VAL A 52 -8.81 8.05 -8.10
C VAL A 52 -9.40 8.10 -6.70
N PRO A 53 -10.73 8.28 -6.54
CA PRO A 53 -11.36 8.21 -5.23
C PRO A 53 -11.15 6.84 -4.58
N ALA A 54 -10.80 6.83 -3.30
CA ALA A 54 -10.71 5.61 -2.52
C ALA A 54 -12.12 5.18 -2.09
N THR A 55 -12.63 4.09 -2.65
CA THR A 55 -14.02 3.65 -2.44
C THR A 55 -14.16 2.54 -1.41
N ARG A 56 -13.13 1.69 -1.24
CA ARG A 56 -13.11 0.56 -0.29
C ARG A 56 -11.68 0.29 0.20
N ILE A 57 -11.56 -0.16 1.45
CA ILE A 57 -10.32 -0.67 2.04
C ILE A 57 -10.54 -2.14 2.38
N TYR A 58 -9.56 -2.97 2.04
CA TYR A 58 -9.57 -4.41 2.33
C TYR A 58 -8.41 -4.78 3.25
N ILE A 59 -8.73 -5.44 4.36
CA ILE A 59 -7.77 -6.07 5.24
C ILE A 59 -7.53 -7.48 4.71
N LEU A 60 -6.29 -7.79 4.39
CA LEU A 60 -5.93 -9.09 3.87
C LEU A 60 -5.64 -10.06 5.02
N GLU A 61 -6.39 -11.15 5.04
CA GLU A 61 -6.21 -12.26 5.98
C GLU A 61 -5.95 -13.56 5.22
N ARG A 62 -5.28 -14.51 5.88
CA ARG A 62 -5.05 -15.85 5.31
C ARG A 62 -6.28 -16.71 5.57
N GLY A 63 -6.77 -17.37 4.52
CA GLY A 63 -7.88 -18.32 4.61
C GLY A 63 -7.82 -19.36 3.50
N GLU A 64 -8.63 -20.42 3.62
CA GLU A 64 -8.70 -21.50 2.64
C GLU A 64 -9.49 -21.11 1.38
N ARG A 65 -10.33 -20.07 1.48
CA ARG A 65 -11.20 -19.61 0.39
C ARG A 65 -11.14 -18.09 0.31
N ALA A 66 -11.20 -17.57 -0.91
CA ALA A 66 -11.36 -16.15 -1.14
C ALA A 66 -12.78 -15.70 -0.77
N GLY A 67 -12.88 -14.61 -0.02
CA GLY A 67 -14.15 -14.03 0.42
C GLY A 67 -13.94 -12.58 0.85
N ILE A 68 -15.05 -11.82 0.87
CA ILE A 68 -15.08 -10.42 1.31
C ILE A 68 -16.23 -10.29 2.29
N THR A 69 -15.95 -9.79 3.49
CA THR A 69 -16.95 -9.52 4.53
C THR A 69 -16.80 -8.09 5.01
N PRO A 70 -17.88 -7.34 5.25
CA PRO A 70 -17.76 -6.00 5.82
C PRO A 70 -17.23 -6.07 7.24
N LEU A 71 -16.27 -5.22 7.56
CA LEU A 71 -15.79 -5.04 8.92
C LEU A 71 -16.82 -4.22 9.72
N PRO A 72 -17.18 -4.60 10.96
CA PRO A 72 -18.05 -3.78 11.80
C PRO A 72 -17.50 -2.36 11.94
N ALA A 73 -18.38 -1.34 11.88
CA ALA A 73 -17.96 0.06 11.87
C ALA A 73 -17.05 0.43 13.06
N ILE A 74 -17.32 -0.14 14.24
CA ILE A 74 -16.52 0.07 15.45
C ILE A 74 -15.08 -0.48 15.33
N ALA A 75 -14.84 -1.43 14.44
CA ALA A 75 -13.53 -2.03 14.19
C ALA A 75 -12.74 -1.35 13.06
N ALA A 76 -13.38 -0.48 12.26
CA ALA A 76 -12.73 0.22 11.14
C ALA A 76 -11.58 1.13 11.57
N LEU A 77 -11.82 2.01 12.56
CA LEU A 77 -10.79 2.94 13.05
C LEU A 77 -9.57 2.19 13.65
N PRO A 78 -9.75 1.22 14.57
CA PRO A 78 -8.64 0.42 15.07
C PRO A 78 -7.84 -0.28 13.96
N ALA A 79 -8.53 -0.81 12.95
CA ALA A 79 -7.87 -1.46 11.81
C ALA A 79 -7.04 -0.48 10.98
N ILE A 80 -7.60 0.68 10.62
CA ILE A 80 -6.90 1.72 9.85
C ILE A 80 -5.67 2.20 10.63
N ILE A 81 -5.79 2.47 11.94
CA ILE A 81 -4.64 2.83 12.77
C ILE A 81 -3.59 1.72 12.73
N LYS A 82 -3.97 0.47 13.03
CA LYS A 82 -3.04 -0.67 13.09
C LYS A 82 -2.23 -0.83 11.80
N PHE A 83 -2.86 -0.69 10.65
CA PHE A 83 -2.23 -0.89 9.33
C PHE A 83 -1.68 0.39 8.68
N SER A 84 -1.73 1.53 9.37
CA SER A 84 -1.10 2.77 8.90
C SER A 84 0.43 2.69 9.02
N TYR A 85 1.15 3.20 8.02
CA TYR A 85 2.60 3.06 7.91
C TYR A 85 3.37 3.53 9.15
N VAL A 86 2.91 4.61 9.79
CA VAL A 86 3.61 5.21 10.94
C VAL A 86 3.66 4.29 12.16
N THR A 87 2.70 3.38 12.33
CA THR A 87 2.67 2.49 13.50
C THR A 87 3.87 1.55 13.55
N ARG A 88 4.51 1.28 12.41
CA ARG A 88 5.75 0.50 12.31
C ARG A 88 6.90 1.11 13.13
N PHE A 89 6.91 2.42 13.33
CA PHE A 89 8.00 3.12 14.01
C PHE A 89 7.70 3.42 15.49
N GLY A 90 6.53 2.97 15.98
CA GLY A 90 6.12 3.15 17.36
C GLY A 90 5.90 4.61 17.76
N ARG A 91 5.86 4.86 19.08
CA ARG A 91 5.49 6.17 19.65
C ARG A 91 6.46 7.29 19.27
N ALA A 92 7.73 6.96 19.01
CA ALA A 92 8.74 7.95 18.63
C ALA A 92 8.42 8.66 17.29
N ALA A 93 7.66 8.02 16.39
CA ALA A 93 7.22 8.61 15.13
C ALA A 93 5.88 9.36 15.24
N LEU A 94 5.30 9.44 16.43
CA LEU A 94 4.04 10.12 16.72
C LEU A 94 4.24 11.14 17.86
N PRO A 95 5.02 12.22 17.66
CA PRO A 95 5.01 13.35 18.59
C PRO A 95 3.58 13.95 18.67
N ASP A 96 3.23 14.57 19.79
CA ASP A 96 1.84 14.81 20.19
C ASP A 96 0.95 15.46 19.12
N ASP A 97 1.42 16.52 18.45
CA ASP A 97 0.68 17.19 17.36
C ASP A 97 0.44 16.26 16.17
N PHE A 98 1.44 15.44 15.84
CA PHE A 98 1.36 14.46 14.76
C PHE A 98 0.47 13.27 15.13
N ALA A 99 0.46 12.87 16.40
CA ALA A 99 -0.43 11.82 16.91
C ALA A 99 -1.90 12.24 16.78
N ALA A 100 -2.22 13.48 17.15
CA ALA A 100 -3.57 14.03 16.99
C ALA A 100 -3.99 14.09 15.52
N ALA A 101 -3.12 14.61 14.65
CA ALA A 101 -3.38 14.69 13.21
C ALA A 101 -3.59 13.30 12.59
N HIS A 102 -2.74 12.32 12.93
CA HIS A 102 -2.87 10.95 12.47
C HIS A 102 -4.19 10.30 12.90
N LEU A 103 -4.59 10.48 14.16
CA LEU A 103 -5.87 9.96 14.67
C LEU A 103 -7.06 10.59 13.94
N GLN A 104 -7.03 11.91 13.71
CA GLN A 104 -8.07 12.61 12.96
C GLN A 104 -8.17 12.11 11.52
N GLN A 105 -7.04 11.90 10.85
CA GLN A 105 -7.00 11.35 9.49
C GLN A 105 -7.56 9.92 9.43
N CYS A 106 -7.15 9.05 10.36
CA CYS A 106 -7.66 7.68 10.45
C CYS A 106 -9.17 7.66 10.70
N SER A 107 -9.66 8.51 11.60
CA SER A 107 -11.09 8.66 11.89
C SER A 107 -11.85 9.15 10.66
N TRP A 108 -11.31 10.13 9.95
CA TRP A 108 -11.95 10.64 8.74
C TRP A 108 -12.05 9.56 7.67
N ILE A 109 -11.00 8.78 7.43
CA ILE A 109 -11.02 7.64 6.49
C ILE A 109 -12.07 6.59 6.91
N ALA A 110 -12.07 6.19 8.19
CA ALA A 110 -12.98 5.17 8.74
C ALA A 110 -14.46 5.55 8.59
N ASN A 111 -14.77 6.85 8.63
CA ASN A 111 -16.13 7.35 8.49
C ASN A 111 -16.59 7.55 7.03
N HIS A 112 -15.66 7.59 6.06
CA HIS A 112 -15.98 7.89 4.66
C HIS A 112 -15.77 6.71 3.71
N ILE A 113 -15.00 5.69 4.11
CA ILE A 113 -14.65 4.54 3.27
C ILE A 113 -15.07 3.24 3.95
N GLY A 114 -15.76 2.37 3.21
CA GLY A 114 -16.10 1.04 3.71
C GLY A 114 -14.84 0.20 3.92
N VAL A 115 -14.69 -0.36 5.12
CA VAL A 115 -13.62 -1.29 5.47
C VAL A 115 -14.17 -2.72 5.46
N TYR A 116 -13.40 -3.62 4.87
CA TYR A 116 -13.72 -5.03 4.68
C TYR A 116 -12.56 -5.89 5.17
#